data_AF-A0A381S3M9-F1
#
_entry.id   AF-A0A381S3M9-F1
#
_cell.length_a   1.000
_cell.length_b   1.000
_cell.length_c   1.000
_cell.angle_alpha   90.00
_cell.angle_beta   90.00
_cell.angle_gamma   90.00
#
_symmetry.space_group_name_H-M   'P 1'
#
loop_
_entity.id
_entity.type
_entity.pdbx_description
1 polymer ?
#
loop_
_entity_poly.entity_id
_entity_poly.type
_entity_poly.pdbx_seq_one_letter_code
_entity_poly.pdbx_strand_id
1 'polypeptide(L)' 'MDLVERIKRWLWEATKLLALIVAVSILVSVLFGPSAPFFGNVMTNLGPVIDTLGSEGLGVIIALILILGIWNGRS' A
#
# COMPACT_ATOMS: atom_id res chain seq x y z
N MET A 1 1.09 29.71 3.02
CA MET A 1 0.85 28.33 2.51
C MET A 1 -0.62 28.23 2.20
N ASP A 2 -0.96 27.84 0.97
CA ASP A 2 -2.33 27.52 0.59
C ASP A 2 -2.89 26.39 1.49
N LEU A 3 -4.17 26.44 1.83
CA LEU A 3 -4.84 25.47 2.71
C LEU A 3 -4.76 24.07 2.10
N VAL A 4 -4.88 23.96 0.79
CA VAL A 4 -4.74 22.70 0.06
C VAL A 4 -3.37 22.07 0.28
N GLU A 5 -2.31 22.87 0.17
CA GLU A 5 -0.92 22.42 0.36
C GLU A 5 -0.68 21.91 1.79
N ARG A 6 -1.29 22.60 2.77
CA ARG A 6 -1.20 22.20 4.19
C ARG A 6 -1.92 20.88 4.46
N ILE A 7 -3.11 20.68 3.88
CA ILE A 7 -3.88 19.44 4.03
C ILE A 7 -3.14 18.28 3.36
N LYS A 8 -2.63 18.47 2.13
CA LYS A 8 -1.83 17.46 1.43
C LYS A 8 -0.63 17.01 2.27
N ARG A 9 0.10 17.96 2.85
CA ARG A 9 1.25 17.65 3.71
C ARG A 9 0.82 16.87 4.96
N TRP A 10 -0.28 17.23 5.59
CA TRP A 10 -0.77 16.51 6.77
C TRP A 10 -1.20 15.08 6.43
N LEU A 11 -1.97 14.90 5.34
CA LEU A 11 -2.37 13.58 4.85
C LEU A 11 -1.15 12.72 4.54
N TRP A 12 -0.12 13.30 3.91
CA TRP A 12 1.11 12.60 3.59
C TRP A 12 1.83 12.07 4.85
N GLU A 13 2.00 12.91 5.86
CA GLU A 13 2.63 12.48 7.12
C GLU A 13 1.76 11.46 7.87
N ALA A 14 0.44 11.62 7.87
CA ALA A 14 -0.48 10.65 8.46
C ALA A 14 -0.40 9.28 7.75
N THR A 15 -0.35 9.27 6.41
CA THR A 15 -0.20 8.05 5.62
C THR A 15 1.10 7.32 5.95
N LYS A 16 2.22 8.03 6.13
CA LYS A 16 3.49 7.40 6.53
C LYS A 16 3.35 6.67 7.87
N LEU A 17 2.74 7.33 8.85
CA LEU A 17 2.54 6.74 10.18
C LEU A 17 1.60 5.54 10.12
N LEU A 18 0.48 5.65 9.41
CA LEU A 18 -0.45 4.54 9.21
C LEU A 18 0.20 3.37 8.46
N ALA A 19 1.05 3.64 7.47
CA ALA A 19 1.79 2.60 6.76
C ALA A 19 2.73 1.82 7.69
N LEU A 20 3.42 2.50 8.60
CA LEU A 20 4.24 1.85 9.63
C LEU A 20 3.40 0.98 10.56
N ILE A 21 2.22 1.46 10.99
CA ILE A 21 1.30 0.69 11.83
C ILE A 21 0.83 -0.57 11.10
N VAL A 22 0.48 -0.46 9.81
CA VAL A 22 0.12 -1.61 8.98
C VAL A 22 1.27 -2.61 8.88
N ALA A 23 2.50 -2.13 8.64
CA ALA A 23 3.68 -3.00 8.55
C ALA A 23 3.91 -3.79 9.86
N VAL A 24 3.88 -3.10 11.02
CA VAL A 24 3.99 -3.77 12.33
C VAL A 24 2.84 -4.76 12.52
N SER A 25 1.63 -4.41 12.12
CA SER A 25 0.46 -5.26 12.29
C SER A 25 0.56 -6.56 11.50
N ILE A 26 1.09 -6.49 10.27
CA ILE A 26 1.35 -7.66 9.44
C ILE A 26 2.38 -8.57 10.12
N LEU A 27 3.50 -8.00 10.60
CA LEU A 27 4.55 -8.78 11.28
C LEU A 27 4.01 -9.49 12.54
N VAL A 28 3.24 -8.79 13.36
CA VAL A 28 2.60 -9.38 14.55
C VAL A 28 1.61 -10.48 14.14
N SER A 29 0.79 -10.26 13.12
CA SER A 29 -0.16 -11.28 12.63
C SER A 29 0.52 -12.53 12.10
N VAL A 30 1.69 -12.39 11.47
CA VAL A 30 2.50 -13.53 11.01
C VAL A 30 3.04 -14.35 12.19
N LEU A 31 3.46 -13.69 13.26
CA LEU A 31 4.02 -14.37 14.44
C LEU A 31 2.97 -15.05 15.31
N PHE A 32 1.84 -14.39 15.53
CA PHE A 32 0.81 -14.84 16.48
C PHE A 32 -0.43 -15.45 15.82
N GLY A 33 -0.52 -15.40 14.49
CA GLY A 33 -1.65 -15.88 13.72
C GLY A 33 -2.85 -14.92 13.67
N PRO A 34 -3.89 -15.27 12.91
CA PRO A 34 -5.03 -14.40 12.63
C PRO A 34 -5.95 -14.18 13.84
N SER A 35 -5.77 -14.92 14.93
CA SER A 35 -6.56 -14.80 16.16
C SER A 35 -6.16 -13.59 17.01
N ALA A 36 -5.04 -12.93 16.69
CA ALA A 36 -4.58 -11.74 17.40
C ALA A 36 -5.54 -10.55 17.17
N PRO A 37 -6.15 -9.97 18.23
CA PRO A 37 -7.08 -8.84 18.11
C PRO A 37 -6.42 -7.65 17.41
N PHE A 38 -7.20 -6.91 16.59
CA PHE A 38 -6.74 -5.85 15.70
C PHE A 38 -5.78 -6.34 14.58
N PHE A 39 -4.65 -6.95 14.93
CA PHE A 39 -3.62 -7.36 13.98
C PHE A 39 -4.12 -8.38 12.95
N GLY A 40 -4.77 -9.46 13.41
CA GLY A 40 -5.34 -10.48 12.53
C GLY A 40 -6.36 -9.90 11.56
N ASN A 41 -7.16 -8.92 12.00
CA ASN A 41 -8.11 -8.22 11.14
C ASN A 41 -7.41 -7.38 10.06
N VAL A 42 -6.24 -6.78 10.35
CA VAL A 42 -5.44 -6.08 9.33
C VAL A 42 -5.01 -7.06 8.23
N MET A 43 -4.53 -8.25 8.61
CA MET A 43 -4.16 -9.29 7.65
C MET A 43 -5.36 -9.75 6.81
N THR A 44 -6.51 -10.01 7.45
CA THR A 44 -7.74 -10.42 6.75
C THR A 44 -8.25 -9.36 5.76
N ASN A 45 -8.15 -8.08 6.11
CA ASN A 45 -8.57 -6.99 5.22
C ASN A 45 -7.61 -6.78 4.04
N LEU A 46 -6.32 -7.08 4.22
CA LEU A 46 -5.30 -6.93 3.18
C LEU A 46 -5.18 -8.13 2.26
N GLY A 47 -5.50 -9.34 2.73
CA GLY A 47 -5.43 -10.57 1.94
C GLY A 47 -6.06 -10.45 0.55
N PRO A 48 -7.34 -10.04 0.42
CA PRO A 48 -7.99 -9.88 -0.89
C PRO A 48 -7.29 -8.87 -1.81
N VAL A 49 -6.77 -7.76 -1.24
CA VAL A 49 -6.03 -6.75 -2.01
C VAL A 49 -4.74 -7.33 -2.56
N ILE A 50 -4.01 -8.08 -1.73
CA ILE A 50 -2.77 -8.76 -2.13
C ILE A 50 -3.06 -9.84 -3.18
N ASP A 51 -4.14 -10.61 -3.01
CA ASP A 51 -4.53 -11.65 -3.97
C ASP A 51 -4.87 -11.06 -5.34
N THR A 52 -5.63 -9.96 -5.39
CA THR A 52 -5.89 -9.23 -6.64
C THR A 52 -4.60 -8.70 -7.25
N LEU A 53 -3.72 -8.13 -6.43
CA LEU A 53 -2.41 -7.68 -6.90
C LEU A 53 -1.48 -8.83 -7.29
N GLY A 54 -1.68 -10.06 -6.82
CA GLY A 54 -0.89 -11.23 -7.20
C GLY A 54 -1.36 -11.85 -8.50
N SER A 55 -2.68 -12.03 -8.64
CA SER A 55 -3.31 -12.62 -9.83
C SER A 55 -3.22 -11.71 -11.06
N GLU A 56 -3.40 -10.40 -10.86
CA GLU A 56 -3.34 -9.39 -11.93
C GLU A 56 -2.01 -8.60 -11.93
N GLY A 57 -1.15 -8.82 -10.93
CA GLY A 57 0.07 -8.03 -10.70
C GLY A 57 1.03 -7.98 -11.84
N LEU A 58 1.25 -9.12 -12.50
CA LEU A 58 2.12 -9.16 -13.67
C LEU A 58 1.59 -8.27 -14.79
N GLY A 59 0.27 -8.25 -14.99
CA GLY A 59 -0.38 -7.37 -15.96
C GLY A 59 -0.21 -5.89 -15.62
N VAL A 60 -0.40 -5.52 -14.34
CA VAL A 60 -0.22 -4.14 -13.85
C VAL A 60 1.25 -3.70 -13.99
N ILE A 61 2.21 -4.56 -13.64
CA ILE A 61 3.65 -4.27 -13.77
C ILE A 61 4.02 -4.05 -15.23
N ILE A 62 3.58 -4.93 -16.14
CA ILE A 62 3.83 -4.79 -17.59
C ILE A 62 3.22 -3.47 -18.10
N ALA A 63 1.99 -3.14 -17.71
CA ALA A 63 1.34 -1.89 -18.09
C ALA A 63 2.13 -0.66 -17.61
N LEU A 64 2.61 -0.66 -16.35
CA LEU A 64 3.43 0.43 -15.81
C LEU A 64 4.77 0.56 -16.53
N ILE A 65 5.44 -0.55 -16.84
CA ILE A 65 6.70 -0.55 -17.62
C ILE A 65 6.47 0.10 -18.99
N LEU A 66 5.38 -0.25 -19.68
CA LEU A 66 5.05 0.33 -20.98
C LEU A 66 4.77 1.84 -20.88
N ILE A 67 3.95 2.26 -19.91
CA ILE A 67 3.62 3.67 -19.69
C ILE A 67 4.88 4.49 -19.39
N LEU A 68 5.71 4.02 -18.46
CA LEU A 68 6.96 4.70 -18.07
C LEU A 68 8.00 4.69 -19.19
N GLY A 69 8.09 3.60 -19.96
CA GLY A 69 8.98 3.50 -21.12
C GLY A 69 8.61 4.50 -22.21
N ILE A 70 7.32 4.61 -22.53
CA ILE A 70 6.82 5.61 -23.50
C ILE A 70 7.07 7.03 -23.00
N TRP A 71 6.84 7.29 -21.71
CA TRP A 71 7.10 8.60 -21.11
C TRP A 71 8.57 8.99 -21.23
N ASN A 72 9.49 8.10 -20.86
CA ASN A 72 10.94 8.38 -20.90
C ASN A 72 11.47 8.50 -22.33
N GLY A 73 10.88 7.82 -23.31
CA GLY A 73 11.27 7.95 -24.73
C GLY A 73 10.80 9.23 -25.43
N ARG A 74 10.04 10.09 -24.75
CA ARG A 74 9.60 11.40 -25.27
C ARG A 74 10.44 12.58 -24.76
N SER A 75 11.47 12.31 -23.96
CA SER A 75 12.52 13.28 -23.61
C SER A 75 13.72 13.15 -24.54
#